data_AF-X1N3J4-F1
#
_entry.id   AF-X1N3J4-F1
#
_cell.length_a   1.000
_cell.length_b   1.000
_cell.length_c   1.000
_cell.angle_alpha   90.00
_cell.angle_beta   90.00
_cell.angle_gamma   90.00
#
_symmetry.space_group_name_H-M   'P 1'
#
loop_
_entity.id
_entity.type
_entity.pdbx_description
1 polymer ?
#
loop_
_entity_poly.entity_id
_entity_poly.type
_entity_poly.pdbx_seq_one_letter_code
_entity_poly.pdbx_strand_id
1 'polypeptide(L)'
;DAGAYMAEGVINFLTSDTAEAKEAREAFNYFIVPMMNPDGIYGGTSRYNMQMEDLNNIWLNDEKAQAEVSRVKDWVKTWYADGKEIDLFIDIHNHSQFYRYNVLVFQNHDLDSLATVMDKH
;
A
#
# COMPACT_ATOMS: atom_id res chain seq x y z
N ASP A 1 -1.70 -12.88 -5.94
CA ASP A 1 -1.18 -11.53 -5.63
C ASP A 1 -0.04 -11.70 -4.64
N ALA A 2 1.09 -11.00 -4.84
CA ALA A 2 2.25 -11.06 -3.95
C ALA A 2 2.17 -10.01 -2.82
N GLY A 3 1.32 -8.98 -2.97
CA GLY A 3 1.18 -7.91 -1.98
C GLY A 3 0.75 -8.41 -0.60
N ALA A 4 -0.16 -9.39 -0.55
CA ALA A 4 -0.63 -9.98 0.70
C ALA A 4 0.51 -10.66 1.51
N TYR A 5 1.49 -11.30 0.85
CA TYR A 5 2.64 -11.91 1.53
C TYR A 5 3.59 -10.84 2.09
N MET A 6 3.72 -9.70 1.42
CA MET A 6 4.47 -8.57 1.96
C MET A 6 3.78 -8.01 3.20
N ALA A 7 2.47 -7.80 3.14
CA ALA A 7 1.67 -7.33 4.28
C ALA A 7 1.77 -8.31 5.46
N GLU A 8 1.69 -9.62 5.21
CA GLU A 8 1.90 -10.66 6.23
C GLU A 8 3.30 -10.55 6.87
N GLY A 9 4.35 -10.39 6.07
CA GLY A 9 5.72 -10.21 6.58
C GLY A 9 5.87 -8.96 7.45
N VAL A 10 5.30 -7.83 7.04
CA VAL A 10 5.27 -6.59 7.83
C VAL A 10 4.52 -6.78 9.13
N ILE A 11 3.33 -7.38 9.11
CA ILE A 11 2.54 -7.66 10.31
C ILE A 11 3.34 -8.57 11.25
N ASN A 12 3.90 -9.67 10.75
CA ASN A 12 4.70 -10.59 11.55
C ASN A 12 5.90 -9.91 12.21
N PHE A 13 6.63 -9.07 11.47
CA PHE A 13 7.71 -8.26 12.01
C PHE A 13 7.19 -7.32 13.10
N LEU A 14 6.17 -6.51 12.79
CA LEU A 14 5.59 -5.54 13.72
C LEU A 14 4.96 -6.18 14.94
N THR A 15 4.58 -7.46 14.92
CA THR A 15 4.05 -8.18 16.10
C THR A 15 5.09 -8.99 16.85
N SER A 16 6.33 -9.03 16.37
CA SER A 16 7.40 -9.80 17.00
C SER A 16 7.94 -9.14 18.28
N ASP A 17 8.67 -9.94 19.07
CA ASP A 17 9.28 -9.54 20.33
C ASP A 17 10.65 -8.85 20.19
N THR A 18 11.13 -8.65 18.95
CA THR A 18 12.43 -8.02 18.70
C THR A 18 12.46 -6.57 19.18
N ALA A 19 13.66 -6.07 19.47
CA ALA A 19 13.84 -4.69 19.94
C ALA A 19 13.43 -3.69 18.85
N GLU A 20 13.78 -3.97 17.60
CA GLU A 20 13.49 -3.14 16.43
C GLU A 20 11.97 -3.04 16.18
N ALA A 21 11.23 -4.14 16.35
CA ALA A 21 9.79 -4.13 16.19
C ALA A 21 9.09 -3.34 17.32
N LYS A 22 9.62 -3.40 18.54
CA LYS A 22 9.13 -2.61 19.69
C LYS A 22 9.37 -1.12 19.45
N GLU A 23 10.58 -0.73 19.07
CA GLU A 23 10.94 0.65 18.75
C GLU A 23 10.06 1.21 17.62
N ALA A 24 9.84 0.43 16.57
CA ALA A 24 8.94 0.80 15.48
C ALA A 24 7.51 1.12 15.97
N ARG A 25 6.93 0.23 16.80
CA ARG A 25 5.58 0.42 17.39
C ARG A 25 5.50 1.60 18.37
N GLU A 26 6.60 1.97 19.02
CA GLU A 26 6.65 3.14 19.90
C GLU A 26 6.73 4.45 19.10
N ALA A 27 7.33 4.42 17.91
CA ALA A 27 7.50 5.58 17.06
C ALA A 27 6.27 5.93 16.21
N PHE A 28 5.52 4.93 15.73
CA PHE A 28 4.42 5.15 14.78
C PHE A 28 3.18 4.31 15.07
N ASN A 29 2.02 4.85 14.68
CA ASN A 29 0.78 4.09 14.56
C ASN A 29 0.70 3.46 13.16
N TYR A 30 0.56 2.13 13.09
CA TYR A 30 0.46 1.40 11.83
C TYR A 30 -0.99 1.04 11.51
N PHE A 31 -1.47 1.50 10.35
CA PHE A 31 -2.79 1.13 9.80
C PHE A 31 -2.58 0.34 8.53
N ILE A 32 -2.91 -0.95 8.57
CA ILE A 32 -2.59 -1.89 7.48
C ILE A 32 -3.90 -2.46 6.93
N VAL A 33 -4.09 -2.31 5.62
CA VAL A 33 -5.13 -3.03 4.87
C VAL A 33 -4.44 -4.19 4.15
N PRO A 34 -4.52 -5.43 4.67
CA PRO A 34 -3.73 -6.56 4.13
C PRO A 34 -4.22 -7.02 2.74
N MET A 35 -5.45 -6.68 2.36
CA MET A 35 -6.04 -7.04 1.08
C MET A 35 -7.08 -6.00 0.66
N MET A 36 -6.81 -5.30 -0.43
CA MET A 36 -7.72 -4.27 -0.98
C MET A 36 -8.83 -4.85 -1.86
N ASN A 37 -8.63 -6.01 -2.47
CA ASN A 37 -9.56 -6.60 -3.45
C ASN A 37 -9.94 -8.05 -3.06
N PRO A 38 -10.60 -8.27 -1.91
CA PRO A 38 -10.89 -9.62 -1.42
C PRO A 38 -11.84 -10.41 -2.32
N ASP A 39 -12.81 -9.72 -2.92
CA ASP A 39 -13.84 -10.27 -3.80
C ASP A 39 -13.25 -10.66 -5.17
N GLY A 40 -12.43 -9.80 -5.77
CA GLY A 40 -11.73 -10.12 -7.01
C GLY A 40 -10.80 -11.32 -6.84
N ILE A 41 -10.03 -11.35 -5.75
CA ILE A 41 -9.11 -12.47 -5.46
C ILE A 41 -9.87 -13.78 -5.27
N TYR A 42 -10.99 -13.77 -4.54
CA TYR A 42 -11.87 -14.92 -4.43
C TYR A 42 -12.39 -15.38 -5.81
N GLY A 43 -12.72 -14.43 -6.68
CA GLY A 43 -13.15 -14.67 -8.07
C GLY A 43 -12.03 -15.04 -9.05
N GLY A 44 -10.77 -15.12 -8.61
CA GLY A 44 -9.63 -15.49 -9.46
C GLY A 44 -9.03 -14.34 -10.28
N THR A 45 -9.40 -13.08 -9.99
CA THR A 45 -8.81 -11.88 -10.61
C THR A 45 -8.03 -11.06 -9.57
N SER A 46 -6.81 -10.65 -9.92
CA SER A 46 -6.04 -9.73 -9.07
C SER A 46 -6.16 -8.26 -9.50
N ARG A 47 -6.58 -7.98 -10.75
CA ARG A 47 -6.59 -6.62 -11.29
C ARG A 47 -7.91 -5.90 -11.06
N TYR A 48 -9.02 -6.62 -11.22
CA TYR A 48 -10.36 -6.07 -11.11
C TYR A 48 -11.11 -6.68 -9.94
N ASN A 49 -12.02 -5.91 -9.34
CA ASN A 49 -12.99 -6.43 -8.37
C ASN A 49 -14.13 -7.20 -9.08
N MET A 50 -15.13 -7.68 -8.34
CA MET A 50 -16.24 -8.45 -8.93
C MET A 50 -17.11 -7.64 -9.91
N GLN A 51 -17.05 -6.31 -9.86
CA GLN A 51 -17.72 -5.39 -10.77
C GLN A 51 -16.87 -5.04 -12.00
N MET A 52 -15.72 -5.71 -12.18
CA MET A 52 -14.77 -5.44 -13.26
C MET A 52 -14.16 -4.04 -13.23
N GLU A 53 -14.13 -3.39 -12.06
CA GLU A 53 -13.51 -2.09 -11.87
C GLU A 53 -12.07 -2.22 -11.37
N ASP A 54 -11.23 -1.33 -11.88
CA ASP A 54 -9.82 -1.22 -11.49
C ASP A 54 -9.69 -0.28 -10.30
N LEU A 55 -9.55 -0.86 -9.10
CA LEU A 55 -9.54 -0.10 -7.84
C LEU A 55 -8.44 0.97 -7.79
N ASN A 56 -7.34 0.81 -8.53
CA ASN A 56 -6.26 1.79 -8.53
C ASN A 56 -6.54 3.02 -9.40
N ASN A 57 -7.54 2.97 -10.27
CA ASN A 57 -7.89 4.06 -11.20
C ASN A 57 -9.08 4.90 -10.75
N ILE A 58 -9.68 4.60 -9.60
CA ILE A 58 -10.94 5.23 -9.15
C ILE A 58 -10.79 6.13 -7.92
N TRP A 59 -9.58 6.32 -7.38
CA TRP A 59 -9.36 7.16 -6.20
C TRP A 59 -9.91 8.58 -6.33
N LEU A 60 -9.81 9.15 -7.54
CA LEU A 60 -10.30 10.49 -7.88
C LEU A 60 -11.61 10.47 -8.69
N ASN A 61 -12.19 9.30 -8.95
CA ASN A 61 -13.39 9.16 -9.76
C ASN A 61 -14.57 8.70 -8.90
N ASP A 62 -15.38 9.66 -8.45
CA ASP A 62 -16.53 9.38 -7.60
C ASP A 62 -17.71 8.73 -8.36
N GLU A 63 -17.75 8.77 -9.70
CA GLU A 63 -18.81 8.11 -10.49
C GLU A 63 -18.64 6.58 -10.50
N LYS A 64 -17.40 6.10 -10.33
CA LYS A 64 -17.05 4.66 -10.30
C LYS A 64 -16.77 4.17 -8.88
N ALA A 65 -17.25 4.89 -7.86
CA ALA A 65 -16.96 4.57 -6.46
C ALA A 65 -17.25 3.10 -6.12
N GLN A 66 -16.21 2.39 -5.70
CA GLN A 66 -16.30 1.03 -5.17
C GLN A 66 -16.16 1.06 -3.65
N ALA A 67 -16.75 0.09 -2.96
CA ALA A 67 -16.81 0.08 -1.49
C ALA A 67 -15.41 0.04 -0.87
N GLU A 68 -14.50 -0.74 -1.46
CA GLU A 68 -13.12 -0.93 -1.03
C GLU A 68 -12.37 0.40 -0.94
N VAL A 69 -12.37 1.16 -2.04
CA VAL A 69 -11.70 2.47 -2.13
C VAL A 69 -12.44 3.51 -1.30
N SER A 70 -13.78 3.50 -1.31
CA SER A 70 -14.59 4.46 -0.55
C SER A 70 -14.34 4.35 0.94
N ARG A 71 -14.21 3.14 1.49
CA ARG A 71 -13.94 2.95 2.92
C ARG A 71 -12.57 3.44 3.35
N VAL A 72 -11.55 3.27 2.51
CA VAL A 72 -10.22 3.86 2.80
C VAL A 72 -10.30 5.40 2.72
N LYS A 73 -10.97 5.96 1.71
CA LYS A 73 -11.18 7.42 1.61
C LYS A 73 -11.90 7.98 2.84
N ASP A 74 -12.96 7.31 3.32
CA ASP A 74 -13.72 7.74 4.48
C ASP A 74 -12.90 7.66 5.77
N TRP A 75 -12.10 6.62 5.94
CA TRP A 75 -11.16 6.50 7.06
C TRP A 75 -10.14 7.65 7.05
N VAL A 76 -9.51 7.93 5.91
CA VAL A 76 -8.54 9.03 5.76
C VAL A 76 -9.20 10.38 6.06
N LYS A 77 -10.41 10.63 5.53
CA LYS A 77 -11.16 11.86 5.81
C LYS A 77 -11.46 12.03 7.30
N THR A 78 -11.87 10.95 7.97
CA THR A 78 -12.14 10.96 9.41
C THR A 78 -10.86 11.20 10.21
N TRP A 79 -9.75 10.57 9.81
CA TRP A 79 -8.44 10.75 10.44
C TRP A 79 -7.99 12.21 10.41
N TYR A 80 -8.09 12.86 9.26
CA TYR A 80 -7.78 14.29 9.12
C TYR A 80 -8.79 15.19 9.85
N ALA A 81 -10.08 14.85 9.86
CA ALA A 81 -11.09 15.60 10.59
C ALA A 81 -10.85 15.59 12.12
N ASP A 82 -10.23 14.53 12.63
CA ASP A 82 -9.77 14.43 14.03
C ASP A 82 -8.49 15.25 14.31
N GLY A 83 -7.96 15.98 13.32
CA GLY A 83 -6.73 16.78 13.45
C GLY A 83 -5.44 15.95 13.44
N LYS A 84 -5.48 14.73 12.91
CA LYS A 84 -4.32 13.84 12.81
C LYS A 84 -3.72 13.91 11.40
N GLU A 85 -2.43 13.63 11.29
CA GLU A 85 -1.70 13.64 10.02
C GLU A 85 -1.30 12.21 9.60
N ILE A 86 -1.01 12.03 8.31
CA ILE A 86 -0.45 10.79 7.77
C ILE A 86 0.99 11.11 7.33
N ASP A 87 1.97 10.58 8.06
CA ASP A 87 3.39 10.79 7.76
C ASP A 87 3.84 10.02 6.51
N LEU A 88 3.27 8.83 6.28
CA LEU A 88 3.63 7.93 5.19
C LEU A 88 2.43 7.10 4.73
N PHE A 89 2.24 7.03 3.42
CA PHE A 89 1.28 6.14 2.76
C PHE A 89 2.02 5.24 1.77
N ILE A 90 1.84 3.93 1.90
CA ILE A 90 2.49 2.93 1.04
C ILE A 90 1.40 2.10 0.36
N ASP A 91 1.50 1.98 -0.96
CA ASP A 91 0.63 1.15 -1.77
C ASP A 91 1.45 0.04 -2.45
N ILE A 92 1.14 -1.21 -2.14
CA ILE A 92 1.97 -2.38 -2.49
C ILE A 92 1.35 -3.08 -3.70
N HIS A 93 2.09 -3.09 -4.81
CA HIS A 93 1.67 -3.74 -6.05
C HIS A 93 2.69 -4.77 -6.51
N ASN A 94 2.21 -5.81 -7.19
CA ASN A 94 3.06 -6.68 -7.98
C ASN A 94 3.14 -6.16 -9.41
N HIS A 95 4.35 -5.95 -9.93
CA HIS A 95 4.57 -5.58 -11.32
C HIS A 95 4.91 -6.83 -12.14
N SER A 96 4.08 -7.16 -13.13
CA SER A 96 4.22 -8.37 -13.95
C SER A 96 5.29 -8.28 -15.06
N GLN A 97 6.31 -7.42 -14.92
CA GLN A 97 7.38 -7.33 -15.91
C GLN A 97 8.63 -8.06 -15.40
N PHE A 98 8.98 -9.13 -16.11
CA PHE A 98 10.26 -9.81 -15.97
C PHE A 98 11.41 -8.79 -15.93
N TYR A 99 12.36 -8.98 -14.99
CA TYR A 99 13.60 -8.20 -14.81
C TYR A 99 13.50 -6.81 -14.15
N ARG A 100 12.51 -6.53 -13.30
CA ARG A 100 12.54 -5.33 -12.44
C ARG A 100 12.52 -5.70 -10.96
N TYR A 101 13.51 -5.20 -10.22
CA TYR A 101 13.53 -5.22 -8.76
C TYR A 101 12.42 -4.31 -8.20
N ASN A 102 11.98 -4.57 -6.97
CA ASN A 102 11.01 -3.74 -6.26
C ASN A 102 11.51 -2.28 -6.20
N VAL A 103 10.71 -1.32 -6.68
CA VAL A 103 11.04 0.10 -6.67
C VAL A 103 10.12 0.80 -5.67
N LEU A 104 10.70 1.51 -4.70
CA LEU A 104 9.99 2.43 -3.83
C LEU A 104 10.09 3.83 -4.47
N VAL A 105 8.95 4.41 -4.84
CA VAL A 105 8.88 5.78 -5.40
C VAL A 105 8.08 6.63 -4.44
N PHE A 106 8.70 7.70 -3.92
CA PHE A 106 8.01 8.74 -3.16
C PHE A 106 7.57 9.86 -4.11
N GLN A 107 6.40 10.46 -3.91
CA GLN A 107 6.03 11.67 -4.65
C GLN A 107 6.93 12.84 -4.19
N ASN A 108 7.48 13.58 -5.18
CA ASN A 108 8.35 14.77 -5.08
C ASN A 108 9.89 14.59 -5.08
N HIS A 109 10.43 13.47 -5.58
CA HIS A 109 11.83 13.43 -5.99
C HIS A 109 11.95 13.35 -7.53
N ASP A 110 12.81 14.19 -8.11
CA ASP A 110 13.26 14.03 -9.49
C ASP A 110 13.82 12.61 -9.66
N LEU A 111 13.48 11.98 -10.79
CA LEU A 111 13.82 10.59 -11.11
C LEU A 111 15.34 10.44 -11.32
N ASP A 112 16.11 10.38 -10.23
CA ASP A 112 17.46 9.85 -10.31
C ASP A 112 17.38 8.35 -10.65
N SER A 113 18.06 7.96 -11.72
CA SER A 113 18.15 6.55 -12.07
C SER A 113 18.84 5.80 -10.94
N LEU A 114 18.30 4.66 -10.52
CA LEU A 114 18.83 3.83 -9.44
C LEU A 114 20.32 3.45 -9.66
N ALA A 115 20.75 3.38 -10.92
CA ALA A 115 22.15 3.18 -11.30
C ALA A 115 23.07 4.28 -10.75
N THR A 116 22.60 5.52 -10.69
CA THR A 116 23.37 6.68 -10.21
C THR A 116 23.57 6.67 -8.69
N VAL A 117 22.66 6.02 -7.95
CA VAL A 117 22.71 5.92 -6.48
C VAL A 117 23.54 4.72 -6.04
N MET A 118 23.46 3.60 -6.76
CA MET A 118 24.19 2.37 -6.41
C MET A 118 25.68 2.40 -6.74
N ASP A 119 26.13 3.21 -7.71
CA ASP A 119 27.55 3.30 -8.07
C ASP A 119 28.41 4.11 -7.06
N LYS A 120 27.79 4.65 -6.01
CA LYS A 120 28.45 5.44 -4.97
C LYS A 120 28.74 4.67 -3.67
N HIS A 121 28.38 3.39 -3.57
CA HIS A 121 28.69 2.53 -2.42
C HIS A 121 29.05 1.10 -2.82
#